data_AF-A0A5C4R5J6-F1
#
_entry.id   AF-A0A5C4R5J6-F1
#
_cell.length_a   1.000
_cell.length_b   1.000
_cell.length_c   1.000
_cell.angle_alpha   90.00
_cell.angle_beta   90.00
_cell.angle_gamma   90.00
#
_symmetry.space_group_name_H-M   'P 1'
#
loop_
_entity.id
_entity.type
_entity.pdbx_description
1 polymer ?
#
loop_
_entity_poly.entity_id
_entity_poly.type
_entity_poly.pdbx_seq_one_letter_code
_entity_poly.pdbx_strand_id
1 'polypeptide(L)'
;MSRAMQTRAILAGVALAALSACGNTGADEAGASPLSVLAQTATQAITARGAAQPAQPARNPQQAAAEALRVNPGPLIQATFESPARTQVLALTGTNGAMRTYMTPDEQAVILRGGMLIGTRGLGRDLSVAEPGTEALIRAGQSGSGTRVMRYLSGDGLERPLQFSCTTAPGPNPGVILETCEGHGATFQNNYLVQNGQIPVSRQWIGPGMGYVTIQTLRP
;
A
#
# COMPACT_ATOMS: atom_id res chain seq x y z
N MET A 1 62.55 -15.19 -29.84
CA MET A 1 61.20 -15.80 -29.83
C MET A 1 61.02 -16.75 -28.64
N SER A 2 60.96 -16.26 -27.39
CA SER A 2 60.58 -17.12 -26.24
C SER A 2 60.27 -16.36 -24.93
N ARG A 3 59.61 -15.20 -24.98
CA ARG A 3 59.23 -14.44 -23.77
C ARG A 3 57.79 -13.91 -23.74
N ALA A 4 57.01 -14.11 -24.81
CA ALA A 4 55.66 -13.55 -24.92
C ALA A 4 54.52 -14.53 -24.59
N MET A 5 54.82 -15.80 -24.25
CA MET A 5 53.81 -16.85 -24.06
C MET A 5 53.62 -17.29 -22.60
N GLN A 6 54.40 -16.77 -21.64
CA GLN A 6 54.26 -17.12 -20.22
C GLN A 6 53.41 -16.12 -19.41
N THR A 7 53.12 -14.95 -19.96
CA THR A 7 52.41 -13.87 -19.23
C THR A 7 50.88 -13.96 -19.31
N ARG A 8 50.32 -14.93 -20.04
CA ARG A 8 48.86 -15.08 -20.22
C ARG A 8 48.21 -16.20 -19.40
N ALA A 9 48.98 -16.97 -18.62
CA ALA A 9 48.45 -18.07 -17.81
C ALA A 9 48.31 -17.75 -16.31
N ILE A 10 48.70 -16.55 -15.85
CA ILE A 10 48.72 -16.20 -14.41
C ILE A 10 47.55 -15.28 -13.99
N LEU A 11 46.79 -14.72 -14.94
CA LEU A 11 45.68 -13.79 -14.63
C LEU A 11 44.28 -14.44 -14.58
N ALA A 12 44.17 -15.76 -14.74
CA ALA A 12 42.88 -16.48 -14.68
C ALA A 12 42.65 -17.29 -13.39
N GLY A 13 43.61 -17.32 -12.47
CA GLY A 13 43.53 -18.12 -11.23
C GLY A 13 43.12 -17.36 -9.96
N VAL A 14 43.03 -16.02 -10.01
CA VAL A 14 42.87 -15.18 -8.79
C VAL A 14 41.44 -14.62 -8.63
N ALA A 15 40.56 -14.81 -9.60
CA ALA A 15 39.20 -14.25 -9.57
C ALA A 15 38.11 -15.20 -9.00
N LEU A 16 38.46 -16.39 -8.48
CA LEU A 16 37.51 -17.38 -7.97
C LEU A 16 37.59 -17.63 -6.44
N ALA A 17 38.32 -16.82 -5.70
CA ALA A 17 38.47 -16.97 -4.23
C ALA A 17 38.02 -15.75 -3.41
N ALA A 18 37.32 -14.78 -4.01
CA ALA A 18 36.97 -13.51 -3.36
C ALA A 18 35.49 -13.36 -2.95
N LEU A 19 34.72 -14.44 -2.86
CA LEU A 19 33.32 -14.39 -2.36
C LEU A 19 32.98 -15.37 -1.23
N SER A 20 33.95 -16.05 -0.63
CA SER A 20 33.71 -16.82 0.58
C SER A 20 34.14 -16.04 1.82
N ALA A 21 33.13 -15.66 2.61
CA ALA A 21 33.19 -15.49 4.05
C ALA A 21 33.96 -14.27 4.58
N CYS A 22 33.20 -13.18 4.76
CA CYS A 22 33.19 -12.49 6.05
C CYS A 22 32.76 -13.51 7.15
N GLY A 23 33.67 -14.39 7.54
CA GLY A 23 33.58 -15.19 8.75
C GLY A 23 34.25 -14.40 9.86
N ASN A 24 33.44 -13.90 10.79
CA ASN A 24 33.89 -13.17 11.97
C ASN A 24 34.88 -14.05 12.78
N THR A 25 36.13 -13.63 12.87
CA THR A 25 37.17 -14.23 13.70
C THR A 25 36.80 -14.06 15.17
N GLY A 26 36.40 -15.14 15.83
CA GLY A 26 36.42 -15.26 17.29
C GLY A 26 37.80 -15.75 17.71
N ALA A 27 38.53 -14.91 18.44
CA ALA A 27 39.65 -15.33 19.25
C ALA A 27 39.12 -15.49 20.68
N ASP A 28 39.06 -16.73 21.17
CA ASP A 28 39.79 -17.18 22.36
C ASP A 28 39.21 -18.53 22.83
N GLU A 29 40.07 -19.53 22.82
CA GLU A 29 39.79 -20.89 23.23
C GLU A 29 39.62 -21.01 24.74
N ALA A 30 38.47 -21.52 25.17
CA ALA A 30 38.35 -22.35 26.36
C ALA A 30 37.07 -23.20 26.26
N GLY A 31 37.23 -24.45 25.83
CA GLY A 31 36.28 -25.57 25.98
C GLY A 31 34.80 -25.23 26.18
N ALA A 32 34.15 -24.63 25.18
CA ALA A 32 32.72 -24.33 25.24
C ALA A 32 31.91 -25.53 24.74
N SER A 33 31.39 -26.33 25.68
CA SER A 33 30.43 -27.40 25.38
C SER A 33 29.22 -26.85 24.61
N PRO A 34 28.57 -27.63 23.71
CA PRO A 34 27.40 -27.18 22.93
C PRO A 34 26.26 -26.58 23.78
N LEU A 35 26.20 -26.95 25.06
CA LEU A 35 25.27 -26.42 26.05
C LEU A 35 25.53 -24.96 26.42
N SER A 36 26.78 -24.46 26.41
CA SER A 36 27.07 -23.06 26.73
C SER A 36 26.69 -22.11 25.58
N VAL A 37 26.73 -22.58 24.33
CA VAL A 37 26.25 -21.82 23.16
C VAL A 37 24.71 -21.69 23.18
N LEU A 38 24.00 -22.74 23.63
CA LEU A 38 22.56 -22.70 23.83
C LEU A 38 22.15 -21.80 25.02
N ALA A 39 22.94 -21.78 26.09
CA ALA A 39 22.69 -20.89 27.22
C ALA A 39 22.88 -19.41 26.84
N GLN A 40 23.89 -19.08 26.04
CA GLN A 40 24.14 -17.71 25.59
C GLN A 40 23.04 -17.20 24.64
N THR A 41 22.52 -18.05 23.75
CA THR A 41 21.38 -17.68 22.89
C THR A 41 20.07 -17.53 23.65
N ALA A 42 19.83 -18.37 24.68
CA ALA A 42 18.68 -18.22 25.57
C ALA A 42 18.75 -16.92 26.38
N THR A 43 19.93 -16.54 26.87
CA THR A 43 20.11 -15.31 27.65
C THR A 43 19.96 -14.06 26.77
N GLN A 44 20.49 -14.08 25.54
CA GLN A 44 20.30 -13.00 24.56
C GLN A 44 18.84 -12.85 24.10
N ALA A 45 18.11 -13.96 23.97
CA ALA A 45 16.68 -13.93 23.65
C ALA A 45 15.82 -13.37 24.79
N ILE A 46 16.24 -13.55 26.05
CA ILE A 46 15.58 -12.98 27.23
C ILE A 46 15.89 -11.48 27.35
N THR A 47 17.13 -11.05 27.10
CA THR A 47 17.48 -9.61 27.12
C THR A 47 16.88 -8.83 25.95
N ALA A 48 16.73 -9.46 24.77
CA ALA A 48 16.06 -8.84 23.61
C ALA A 48 14.54 -8.69 23.83
N ARG A 49 13.90 -9.58 24.61
CA ARG A 49 12.50 -9.41 25.04
C ARG A 49 12.31 -8.34 26.11
N GLY A 50 13.37 -7.96 26.83
CA GLY A 50 13.35 -6.87 27.81
C GLY A 50 13.46 -5.47 27.21
N ALA A 51 13.83 -5.35 25.93
CA ALA A 51 13.97 -4.09 25.21
C ALA A 51 12.85 -3.86 24.17
N ALA A 52 11.68 -4.48 24.36
CA ALA A 52 10.48 -4.06 23.66
C ALA A 52 10.14 -2.64 24.14
N GLN A 53 10.54 -1.63 23.37
CA GLN A 53 10.03 -0.27 23.55
C GLN A 53 8.51 -0.35 23.64
N PRO A 54 7.88 0.27 24.65
CA PRO A 54 6.43 0.29 24.77
C PRO A 54 5.86 0.73 23.43
N ALA A 55 5.00 -0.11 22.84
CA ALA A 55 4.25 0.27 21.66
C ALA A 55 3.59 1.61 21.98
N GLN A 56 3.99 2.67 21.27
CA GLN A 56 3.39 3.98 21.46
C GLN A 56 1.88 3.81 21.33
N PRO A 57 1.08 4.34 22.27
CA PRO A 57 -0.37 4.25 22.18
C PRO A 57 -0.79 4.70 20.79
N ALA A 58 -1.62 3.90 20.11
CA ALA A 58 -2.13 4.24 18.79
C ALA A 58 -2.66 5.68 18.86
N ARG A 59 -2.02 6.61 18.15
CA ARG A 59 -2.44 8.02 18.15
C ARG A 59 -3.91 8.06 17.74
N ASN A 60 -4.70 8.82 18.48
CA ASN A 60 -6.07 9.12 18.09
C ASN A 60 -6.06 9.62 16.63
N PRO A 61 -6.91 9.10 15.71
CA PRO A 61 -6.95 9.53 14.31
C PRO A 61 -7.05 11.04 14.14
N GLN A 62 -7.80 11.72 15.00
CA GLN A 62 -7.93 13.18 15.00
C GLN A 62 -6.60 13.88 15.33
N GLN A 63 -5.82 13.34 16.27
CA GLN A 63 -4.49 13.85 16.60
C GLN A 63 -3.49 13.60 15.47
N ALA A 64 -3.55 12.43 14.84
CA ALA A 64 -2.71 12.12 13.67
C ALA A 64 -3.01 13.06 12.49
N ALA A 65 -4.29 13.36 12.24
CA ALA A 65 -4.69 14.33 11.22
C ALA A 65 -4.27 15.76 11.55
N ALA A 66 -4.47 16.21 12.79
CA ALA A 66 -4.04 17.54 13.23
C ALA A 66 -2.52 17.71 13.09
N GLU A 67 -1.75 16.69 13.48
CA GLU A 67 -0.30 16.70 13.34
C GLU A 67 0.13 16.72 11.89
N ALA A 68 -0.44 15.85 11.05
CA ALA A 68 -0.14 15.82 9.61
C ALA A 68 -0.42 17.17 8.95
N LEU A 69 -1.55 17.81 9.27
CA LEU A 69 -1.91 19.14 8.77
C LEU A 69 -0.92 20.24 9.23
N ARG A 70 -0.31 20.07 10.41
CA ARG A 70 0.67 21.00 10.97
C ARG A 70 2.05 20.86 10.33
N VAL A 71 2.50 19.64 10.07
CA VAL A 71 3.89 19.37 9.63
C VAL A 71 4.03 19.21 8.12
N ASN A 72 2.95 18.88 7.40
CA ASN A 72 2.97 18.76 5.95
C ASN A 72 2.21 19.94 5.34
N PRO A 73 2.84 20.80 4.50
CA PRO A 73 2.15 21.88 3.81
C PRO A 73 1.33 21.42 2.58
N GLY A 74 1.65 20.26 2.01
CA GLY A 74 1.04 19.74 0.78
C GLY A 74 -0.31 19.04 0.97
N PRO A 75 -0.86 18.45 -0.12
CA PRO A 75 -2.16 17.79 -0.11
C PRO A 75 -2.20 16.56 0.79
N LEU A 76 -3.30 16.42 1.52
CA LEU A 76 -3.54 15.36 2.50
C LEU A 76 -4.94 14.78 2.35
N ILE A 77 -5.03 13.47 2.50
CA ILE A 77 -6.30 12.74 2.63
C ILE A 77 -6.30 11.92 3.92
N GLN A 78 -7.49 11.70 4.47
CA GLN A 78 -7.74 10.65 5.45
C GLN A 78 -8.37 9.46 4.73
N ALA A 79 -7.84 8.25 4.95
CA ALA A 79 -8.44 7.01 4.51
C ALA A 79 -8.80 6.14 5.72
N THR A 80 -10.05 5.70 5.79
CA THR A 80 -10.53 4.72 6.76
C THR A 80 -10.87 3.43 6.03
N PHE A 81 -10.10 2.38 6.28
CA PHE A 81 -10.32 1.04 5.73
C PHE A 81 -11.18 0.22 6.69
N GLU A 82 -12.02 -0.65 6.14
CA GLU A 82 -12.90 -1.52 6.94
C GLU A 82 -12.25 -2.83 7.37
N SER A 83 -11.34 -3.38 6.56
CA SER A 83 -10.70 -4.66 6.84
C SER A 83 -9.18 -4.62 6.55
N PRO A 84 -8.32 -4.74 7.57
CA PRO A 84 -8.64 -4.47 8.98
C PRO A 84 -9.09 -3.02 9.18
N ALA A 85 -9.95 -2.80 10.18
CA ALA A 85 -10.44 -1.48 10.55
C ALA A 85 -9.29 -0.58 10.98
N ARG A 86 -8.99 0.46 10.18
CA ARG A 86 -7.92 1.42 10.48
C ARG A 86 -8.17 2.74 9.79
N THR A 87 -7.73 3.82 10.42
CA THR A 87 -7.76 5.17 9.86
C THR A 87 -6.34 5.71 9.79
N GLN A 88 -5.95 6.22 8.63
CA GLN A 88 -4.64 6.78 8.39
C GLN A 88 -4.73 8.07 7.58
N VAL A 89 -3.74 8.95 7.77
CA VAL A 89 -3.58 10.16 6.95
C VAL A 89 -2.46 9.92 5.97
N LEU A 90 -2.74 10.19 4.70
CA LEU A 90 -1.81 9.97 3.60
C LEU A 90 -1.45 11.31 2.96
N ALA A 91 -0.18 11.45 2.62
CA ALA A 91 0.36 12.62 1.94
C ALA A 91 0.51 12.35 0.45
N LEU A 92 0.32 13.36 -0.39
CA LEU A 92 0.61 13.23 -1.81
C LEU A 92 2.12 13.00 -2.02
N THR A 93 2.47 11.87 -2.62
CA THR A 93 3.87 11.48 -2.90
C THR A 93 4.16 11.34 -4.39
N GLY A 94 3.14 11.27 -5.24
CA GLY A 94 3.32 11.12 -6.68
C GLY A 94 2.17 11.66 -7.50
N THR A 95 2.51 12.14 -8.70
CA THR A 95 1.55 12.65 -9.69
C THR A 95 1.89 12.11 -11.08
N ASN A 96 0.90 11.54 -11.77
CA ASN A 96 1.05 11.11 -13.17
C ASN A 96 -0.22 11.46 -13.95
N GLY A 97 -0.17 12.52 -14.76
CA GLY A 97 -1.38 13.08 -15.39
C GLY A 97 -2.43 13.45 -14.34
N ALA A 98 -3.64 12.88 -14.48
CA ALA A 98 -4.74 13.06 -13.52
C ALA A 98 -4.63 12.17 -12.26
N MET A 99 -3.67 11.24 -12.23
CA MET A 99 -3.46 10.33 -11.11
C MET A 99 -2.72 11.04 -9.97
N ARG A 100 -3.16 10.77 -8.75
CA ARG A 100 -2.56 11.25 -7.50
C ARG A 100 -2.31 10.06 -6.59
N THR A 101 -1.05 9.83 -6.24
CA THR A 101 -0.64 8.78 -5.31
C THR A 101 -0.48 9.41 -3.94
N TYR A 102 -1.32 9.00 -3.00
CA TYR A 102 -1.21 9.35 -1.60
C TYR A 102 -0.65 8.18 -0.83
N MET A 103 0.33 8.42 0.03
CA MET A 103 1.05 7.35 0.73
C MET A 103 1.35 7.75 2.18
N THR A 104 1.39 6.75 3.04
CA THR A 104 1.88 6.86 4.41
C THR A 104 3.40 6.62 4.48
N PRO A 105 4.07 6.93 5.60
CA PRO A 105 5.49 6.62 5.78
C PRO A 105 5.84 5.12 5.73
N ASP A 106 4.90 4.23 6.03
CA ASP A 106 5.02 2.77 5.92
C ASP A 106 4.63 2.24 4.52
N GLU A 107 4.68 3.11 3.50
CA GLU A 107 4.50 2.77 2.08
C GLU A 107 3.12 2.17 1.74
N GLN A 108 2.11 2.41 2.57
CA GLN A 108 0.73 2.11 2.23
C GLN A 108 0.14 3.23 1.40
N ALA A 109 -0.29 2.91 0.18
CA ALA A 109 -0.71 3.90 -0.79
C ALA A 109 -2.15 3.70 -1.28
N VAL A 110 -2.76 4.82 -1.62
CA VAL A 110 -4.02 4.92 -2.36
C VAL A 110 -3.78 5.80 -3.58
N ILE A 111 -4.23 5.32 -4.74
CA ILE A 111 -4.08 6.02 -6.02
C ILE A 111 -5.47 6.50 -6.45
N LEU A 112 -5.60 7.81 -6.63
CA LEU A 112 -6.85 8.47 -6.95
C LEU A 112 -6.79 9.16 -8.32
N ARG A 113 -7.93 9.17 -9.01
CA ARG A 113 -8.18 10.04 -10.18
C ARG A 113 -9.39 10.91 -9.87
N GLY A 114 -9.12 12.17 -9.54
CA GLY A 114 -10.11 13.15 -9.04
C GLY A 114 -11.08 12.60 -7.97
N GLY A 115 -10.59 11.78 -7.04
CA GLY A 115 -11.38 11.18 -5.96
C GLY A 115 -11.97 9.80 -6.27
N MET A 116 -11.89 9.31 -7.51
CA MET A 116 -12.15 7.89 -7.81
C MET A 116 -10.96 7.05 -7.37
N LEU A 117 -11.22 5.95 -6.64
CA LEU A 117 -10.21 4.97 -6.28
C LEU A 117 -9.82 4.16 -7.51
N ILE A 118 -8.55 4.25 -7.89
CA ILE A 118 -7.97 3.52 -9.02
C ILE A 118 -7.06 2.39 -8.56
N GLY A 119 -6.43 2.48 -7.38
CA GLY A 119 -5.60 1.39 -6.89
C GLY A 119 -5.11 1.59 -5.47
N THR A 120 -4.58 0.52 -4.89
CA THR A 120 -3.93 0.54 -3.58
C THR A 120 -2.59 -0.17 -3.65
N ARG A 121 -1.65 0.16 -2.76
CA ARG A 121 -0.37 -0.56 -2.62
C ARG A 121 -0.01 -0.72 -1.15
N GLY A 122 0.67 -1.81 -0.81
CA GLY A 122 1.17 -2.04 0.54
C GLY A 122 0.10 -2.48 1.54
N LEU A 123 -1.12 -2.80 1.10
CA LEU A 123 -2.22 -3.21 1.99
C LEU A 123 -2.38 -4.73 2.12
N GLY A 124 -1.53 -5.50 1.43
CA GLY A 124 -1.52 -6.97 1.43
C GLY A 124 -2.58 -7.60 0.52
N ARG A 125 -3.75 -6.97 0.37
CA ARG A 125 -4.81 -7.39 -0.57
C ARG A 125 -5.18 -6.26 -1.51
N ASP A 126 -4.17 -5.85 -2.27
CA ASP A 126 -4.24 -4.62 -3.05
C ASP A 126 -5.14 -4.73 -4.28
N LEU A 127 -5.88 -3.64 -4.52
CA LEU A 127 -6.52 -3.38 -5.80
C LEU A 127 -5.44 -2.92 -6.78
N SER A 128 -5.12 -3.75 -7.77
CA SER A 128 -4.06 -3.43 -8.73
C SER A 128 -4.45 -2.21 -9.56
N VAL A 129 -5.63 -2.26 -10.17
CA VAL A 129 -6.23 -1.21 -11.00
C VAL A 129 -7.76 -1.30 -10.92
N ALA A 130 -8.45 -0.16 -10.87
CA ALA A 130 -9.86 -0.01 -11.17
C ALA A 130 -10.09 0.97 -12.31
N GLU A 131 -11.00 0.62 -13.22
CA GLU A 131 -11.41 1.41 -14.37
C GLU A 131 -12.92 1.69 -14.25
N PRO A 132 -13.32 2.81 -13.61
CA PRO A 132 -14.73 3.18 -13.48
C PRO A 132 -15.25 3.85 -14.76
N GLY A 133 -16.17 3.20 -15.47
CA GLY A 133 -16.86 3.74 -16.64
C GLY A 133 -17.98 4.73 -16.31
N THR A 134 -18.32 4.89 -15.04
CA THR A 134 -19.36 5.78 -14.49
C THR A 134 -18.80 7.12 -13.99
N GLU A 135 -17.48 7.33 -14.02
CA GLU A 135 -16.83 8.48 -13.40
C GLU A 135 -17.39 9.83 -13.87
N ALA A 136 -17.63 9.98 -15.18
CA ALA A 136 -18.18 11.21 -15.74
C ALA A 136 -19.60 11.49 -15.21
N LEU A 137 -20.44 10.45 -15.13
CA LEU A 137 -21.80 10.55 -14.59
C LEU A 137 -21.77 10.94 -13.11
N ILE A 138 -20.89 10.31 -12.32
CA ILE A 138 -20.71 10.61 -10.90
C ILE A 138 -20.34 12.08 -10.72
N ARG A 139 -19.32 12.57 -11.42
CA ARG A 139 -18.90 13.98 -11.31
C ARG A 139 -19.95 14.97 -11.79
N ALA A 140 -20.74 14.60 -12.79
CA ALA A 140 -21.82 15.42 -13.30
C ALA A 140 -23.09 15.38 -12.42
N GLY A 141 -23.14 14.51 -11.40
CA GLY A 141 -24.33 14.32 -10.59
C GLY A 141 -25.48 13.62 -11.34
N GLN A 142 -25.16 12.83 -12.37
CA GLN A 142 -26.13 12.25 -13.29
C GLN A 142 -26.38 10.77 -13.02
N SER A 143 -27.63 10.36 -13.24
CA SER A 143 -27.99 8.94 -13.31
C SER A 143 -27.57 8.34 -14.65
N GLY A 144 -27.23 7.05 -14.64
CA GLY A 144 -26.89 6.32 -15.85
C GLY A 144 -26.31 4.95 -15.54
N SER A 145 -25.66 4.36 -16.53
CA SER A 145 -25.02 3.06 -16.39
C SER A 145 -23.62 3.07 -17.01
N GLY A 146 -22.80 2.12 -16.56
CA GLY A 146 -21.46 1.91 -17.07
C GLY A 146 -20.89 0.59 -16.55
N THR A 147 -19.66 0.30 -16.92
CA THR A 147 -18.92 -0.86 -16.39
C THR A 147 -17.85 -0.41 -15.40
N ARG A 148 -17.51 -1.26 -14.44
CA ARG A 148 -16.33 -1.09 -13.59
C ARG A 148 -15.47 -2.33 -13.71
N VAL A 149 -14.25 -2.18 -14.21
CA VAL A 149 -13.28 -3.29 -14.26
C VAL A 149 -12.32 -3.13 -13.09
N MET A 150 -12.16 -4.16 -12.27
CA MET A 150 -11.23 -4.19 -11.14
C MET A 150 -10.25 -5.35 -11.33
N ARG A 151 -8.96 -5.08 -11.29
CA ARG A 151 -7.88 -6.07 -11.45
C ARG A 151 -7.18 -6.32 -10.12
N TYR A 152 -6.86 -7.58 -9.88
CA TYR A 152 -6.11 -8.04 -8.72
C TYR A 152 -5.03 -9.01 -9.18
N LEU A 153 -3.90 -9.04 -8.46
CA LEU A 153 -2.89 -10.07 -8.65
C LEU A 153 -3.38 -11.41 -8.10
N SER A 154 -3.32 -12.47 -8.92
CA SER A 154 -3.50 -13.85 -8.47
C SER A 154 -2.18 -14.43 -7.93
N GLY A 155 -2.25 -15.62 -7.32
CA GLY A 155 -1.09 -16.28 -6.71
C GLY A 155 0.04 -16.66 -7.70
N ASP A 156 -0.26 -16.66 -8.99
CA ASP A 156 0.70 -16.82 -10.09
C ASP A 156 1.36 -15.49 -10.54
N GLY A 157 1.05 -14.37 -9.86
CA GLY A 157 1.60 -13.04 -10.14
C GLY A 157 0.96 -12.33 -11.32
N LEU A 158 -0.09 -12.89 -11.92
CA LEU A 158 -0.77 -12.28 -13.06
C LEU A 158 -2.01 -11.49 -12.61
N GLU A 159 -2.35 -10.43 -13.33
CA GLU A 159 -3.60 -9.71 -13.07
C GLU A 159 -4.81 -10.47 -13.60
N ARG A 160 -5.90 -10.45 -12.84
CA ARG A 160 -7.20 -11.01 -13.22
C ARG A 160 -8.29 -9.94 -13.13
N PRO A 161 -9.03 -9.67 -14.21
CA PRO A 161 -10.10 -8.68 -14.22
C PRO A 161 -11.41 -9.24 -13.67
N LEU A 162 -12.08 -8.45 -12.85
CA LEU A 162 -13.48 -8.59 -12.46
C LEU A 162 -14.25 -7.40 -13.04
N GLN A 163 -15.13 -7.68 -14.00
CA GLN A 163 -16.00 -6.68 -14.60
C GLN A 163 -17.37 -6.69 -13.93
N PHE A 164 -17.81 -5.51 -13.49
CA PHE A 164 -19.13 -5.28 -12.90
C PHE A 164 -19.96 -4.38 -13.79
N SER A 165 -21.27 -4.61 -13.81
CA SER A 165 -22.26 -3.69 -14.37
C SER A 165 -22.69 -2.73 -13.29
N CYS A 166 -22.58 -1.44 -13.53
CA CYS A 166 -22.84 -0.40 -12.53
C CYS A 166 -23.90 0.58 -13.00
N THR A 167 -24.71 1.07 -12.07
CA THR A 167 -25.66 2.17 -12.27
C THR A 167 -25.38 3.29 -11.28
N THR A 168 -25.57 4.53 -11.72
CA THR A 168 -25.48 5.72 -10.87
C THR A 168 -26.86 6.31 -10.63
N ALA A 169 -27.07 6.84 -9.43
CA ALA A 169 -28.29 7.56 -9.07
C ALA A 169 -28.00 8.58 -7.95
N PRO A 170 -28.81 9.64 -7.81
CA PRO A 170 -28.79 10.49 -6.63
C PRO A 170 -28.96 9.67 -5.35
N GLY A 171 -28.15 10.00 -4.35
CA GLY A 171 -28.27 9.45 -3.00
C GLY A 171 -29.28 10.22 -2.14
N PRO A 172 -29.44 9.80 -0.88
CA PRO A 172 -30.41 10.39 0.03
C PRO A 172 -30.07 11.83 0.46
N ASN A 173 -28.80 12.24 0.33
CA ASN A 173 -28.34 13.56 0.72
C ASN A 173 -27.98 14.40 -0.51
N PRO A 174 -28.21 15.73 -0.49
CA PRO A 174 -27.81 16.61 -1.58
C PRO A 174 -26.33 16.49 -1.92
N GLY A 175 -26.02 16.44 -3.22
CA GLY A 175 -24.66 16.28 -3.72
C GLY A 175 -24.10 14.86 -3.60
N VAL A 176 -24.81 13.91 -3.00
CA VAL A 176 -24.38 12.50 -2.96
C VAL A 176 -24.84 11.77 -4.22
N ILE A 177 -23.92 11.04 -4.84
CA ILE A 177 -24.20 10.07 -5.90
C ILE A 177 -23.85 8.67 -5.40
N LEU A 178 -24.78 7.74 -5.62
CA LEU A 178 -24.60 6.32 -5.37
C LEU A 178 -24.22 5.63 -6.68
N GLU A 179 -23.29 4.69 -6.60
CA GLU A 179 -22.97 3.78 -7.70
C GLU A 179 -23.17 2.34 -7.20
N THR A 180 -24.17 1.66 -7.73
CA THR A 180 -24.46 0.26 -7.41
C THR A 180 -23.88 -0.62 -8.51
N CYS A 181 -23.03 -1.57 -8.14
CA CYS A 181 -22.34 -2.46 -9.06
C CYS A 181 -22.66 -3.93 -8.74
N GLU A 182 -22.87 -4.73 -9.78
CA GLU A 182 -23.16 -6.16 -9.68
C GLU A 182 -22.37 -6.98 -10.71
N GLY A 183 -21.91 -8.16 -10.30
CA GLY A 183 -21.17 -9.11 -11.13
C GLY A 183 -20.38 -10.10 -10.30
N HIS A 184 -20.03 -11.26 -10.88
CA HIS A 184 -19.19 -12.28 -10.22
C HIS A 184 -19.71 -12.74 -8.84
N GLY A 185 -21.04 -12.75 -8.64
CA GLY A 185 -21.66 -13.11 -7.36
C GLY A 185 -21.49 -12.08 -6.25
N ALA A 186 -21.04 -10.86 -6.57
CA ALA A 186 -20.92 -9.75 -5.63
C ALA A 186 -21.80 -8.57 -6.06
N THR A 187 -22.36 -7.90 -5.05
CA THR A 187 -23.07 -6.62 -5.19
C THR A 187 -22.49 -5.64 -4.18
N PHE A 188 -22.15 -4.44 -4.61
CA PHE A 188 -21.63 -3.39 -3.74
C PHE A 188 -22.13 -2.02 -4.18
N GLN A 189 -22.09 -1.06 -3.26
CA GLN A 189 -22.56 0.30 -3.49
C GLN A 189 -21.52 1.31 -3.01
N ASN A 190 -20.96 2.06 -3.96
CA ASN A 190 -20.10 3.19 -3.67
C ASN A 190 -20.92 4.46 -3.44
N ASN A 191 -20.39 5.39 -2.64
CA ASN A 191 -21.02 6.65 -2.32
C ASN A 191 -20.00 7.78 -2.55
N TYR A 192 -20.40 8.82 -3.26
CA TYR A 192 -19.56 9.96 -3.62
C TYR A 192 -20.27 11.25 -3.25
N LEU A 193 -19.68 12.04 -2.35
CA LEU A 193 -20.10 13.43 -2.17
C LEU A 193 -19.43 14.28 -3.24
N VAL A 194 -20.24 14.89 -4.11
CA VAL A 194 -19.78 15.66 -5.26
C VAL A 194 -20.02 17.15 -5.01
N GLN A 195 -18.97 17.95 -5.19
CA GLN A 195 -19.02 19.41 -5.06
C GLN A 195 -18.27 20.03 -6.24
N ASN A 196 -18.98 20.74 -7.12
CA ASN A 196 -18.40 21.37 -8.33
C ASN A 196 -17.55 20.39 -9.18
N GLY A 197 -18.03 19.16 -9.36
CA GLY A 197 -17.33 18.10 -10.10
C GLY A 197 -16.15 17.44 -9.38
N GLN A 198 -15.81 17.91 -8.17
CA GLN A 198 -14.83 17.29 -7.27
C GLN A 198 -15.51 16.30 -6.33
N ILE A 199 -14.75 15.32 -5.85
CA ILE A 199 -15.22 14.30 -4.91
C ILE A 199 -14.39 14.42 -3.62
N PRO A 200 -14.71 15.37 -2.72
CA PRO A 200 -13.97 15.56 -1.46
C PRO A 200 -14.19 14.43 -0.45
N VAL A 201 -15.30 13.69 -0.55
CA VAL A 201 -15.58 12.54 0.30
C VAL A 201 -16.13 11.39 -0.54
N SER A 202 -15.63 10.18 -0.32
CA SER A 202 -16.19 8.98 -0.93
C SER A 202 -16.08 7.78 -0.01
N ARG A 203 -16.97 6.80 -0.18
CA ARG A 203 -16.83 5.44 0.35
C ARG A 203 -16.86 4.49 -0.84
N GLN A 204 -15.75 3.80 -1.07
CA GLN A 204 -15.53 2.99 -2.27
C GLN A 204 -15.10 1.58 -1.91
N TRP A 205 -15.67 0.60 -2.59
CA TRP A 205 -15.33 -0.80 -2.43
C TRP A 205 -13.97 -1.10 -3.08
N ILE A 206 -13.05 -1.63 -2.29
CA ILE A 206 -11.69 -2.01 -2.74
C ILE A 206 -11.70 -3.42 -3.30
N GLY A 207 -12.49 -4.32 -2.72
CA GLY A 207 -12.50 -5.74 -3.06
C GLY A 207 -12.95 -6.65 -1.91
N PRO A 208 -13.09 -7.96 -2.18
CA PRO A 208 -13.76 -8.94 -1.30
C PRO A 208 -13.05 -9.24 0.03
N GLY A 209 -11.98 -8.53 0.39
CA GLY A 209 -11.78 -8.38 1.84
C GLY A 209 -10.69 -7.46 2.28
N MET A 210 -10.51 -6.39 1.50
CA MET A 210 -10.30 -5.08 2.12
C MET A 210 -11.64 -4.42 2.48
N GLY A 211 -12.75 -4.82 1.85
CA GLY A 211 -14.06 -4.19 2.06
C GLY A 211 -14.07 -2.81 1.42
N TYR A 212 -14.56 -1.81 2.14
CA TYR A 212 -14.55 -0.43 1.68
C TYR A 212 -13.40 0.38 2.26
N VAL A 213 -13.07 1.46 1.55
CA VAL A 213 -12.33 2.60 2.08
C VAL A 213 -13.19 3.84 2.00
N THR A 214 -13.26 4.58 3.10
CA THR A 214 -13.79 5.94 3.14
C THR A 214 -12.62 6.90 3.00
N ILE A 215 -12.67 7.78 2.02
CA ILE A 215 -11.64 8.75 1.71
C ILE A 215 -12.21 10.14 1.88
N GLN A 216 -11.50 10.98 2.64
CA GLN A 216 -11.83 12.39 2.85
C GLN A 216 -10.61 13.25 2.53
N THR A 217 -10.79 14.25 1.68
CA THR A 217 -9.77 15.28 1.47
C THR A 217 -9.68 16.16 2.72
N LEU A 218 -8.49 16.24 3.32
CA LEU A 218 -8.20 17.13 4.44
C LEU A 218 -7.62 18.45 3.93
N ARG A 219 -6.76 18.37 2.91
CA ARG A 219 -6.20 19.51 2.19
C ARG A 219 -6.05 19.15 0.71
N PRO A 220 -6.67 19.92 -0.21
CA PRO A 220 -6.57 19.66 -1.65
C PRO A 220 -5.18 19.97 -2.22
#